data_AF-S4W3S3-F1
#
_entry.id   AF-S4W3S3-F1
#
_cell.length_a   1.000
_cell.length_b   1.000
_cell.length_c   1.000
_cell.angle_alpha   90.00
_cell.angle_beta   90.00
_cell.angle_gamma   90.00
#
_symmetry.space_group_name_H-M   'P 1'
#
loop_
_entity.id
_entity.type
_entity.pdbx_description
1 polymer ?
#
loop_
_entity_poly.entity_id
_entity_poly.type
_entity_poly.pdbx_seq_one_letter_code
_entity_poly.pdbx_strand_id
1 'polypeptide(L)'
;LPELVHDNGLGAKFELRDILSLEPGMSPMEIWCNESQERYVLGVSQQDLPLFKEICERERAPFAVVGHATSEERLLLTDKLLKSTPIDLEMSVLFGKPPKMSKSDETKPLRLQPFQAPTSTTIEQALERVLQLPSVGSKSFLITIADRTVTGLIDRDQ
;
A
#
# COMPACT_ATOMS: atom_id res chain seq x y z
N LEU A 1 5.65 8.84 3.99
CA LEU A 1 5.90 10.08 4.78
C LEU A 1 6.17 11.29 3.89
N PRO A 2 7.14 11.27 2.94
CA PRO A 2 7.42 12.45 2.11
C PRO A 2 6.23 12.90 1.25
N GLU A 3 5.45 11.95 0.71
CA GLU A 3 4.27 12.24 -0.11
C GLU A 3 3.20 13.02 0.66
N LEU A 4 2.90 12.63 1.91
CA LEU A 4 1.93 13.32 2.79
C LEU A 4 2.21 14.82 2.91
N VAL A 5 3.47 15.20 3.07
CA VAL A 5 3.86 16.60 3.26
C VAL A 5 4.03 17.34 1.93
N HIS A 6 4.55 16.66 0.90
CA HIS A 6 4.70 17.22 -0.44
C HIS A 6 3.35 17.58 -1.07
N ASP A 7 2.33 16.73 -0.93
CA ASP A 7 0.98 16.96 -1.45
C ASP A 7 0.32 18.21 -0.84
N ASN A 8 0.83 18.68 0.30
CA ASN A 8 0.37 19.90 0.98
C ASN A 8 1.32 21.09 0.81
N GLY A 9 2.34 20.99 -0.05
CA GLY A 9 3.34 22.05 -0.28
C GLY A 9 4.23 22.31 0.94
N LEU A 10 4.52 21.27 1.72
CA LEU A 10 5.31 21.34 2.94
C LEU A 10 6.55 20.46 2.85
N GLY A 11 7.59 20.82 3.60
CA GLY A 11 8.67 19.91 3.96
C GLY A 11 8.42 19.23 5.30
N ALA A 12 9.43 18.53 5.80
CA ALA A 12 9.35 17.90 7.11
C ALA A 12 10.72 17.63 7.72
N LYS A 13 10.75 17.63 9.05
CA LYS A 13 11.87 17.14 9.84
C LYS A 13 11.42 15.92 10.63
N PHE A 14 12.05 14.80 10.36
CA PHE A 14 11.79 13.52 11.01
C PHE A 14 12.99 13.11 11.86
N GLU A 15 12.70 12.39 12.94
CA GLU A 15 13.71 11.70 13.73
C GLU A 15 13.54 10.19 13.55
N LEU A 16 14.61 9.57 13.05
CA LEU A 16 14.65 8.14 12.76
C LEU A 16 14.38 7.29 14.01
N ARG A 17 14.94 7.69 15.16
CA ARG A 17 14.86 6.91 16.40
C ARG A 17 13.55 7.07 17.17
N ASP A 18 12.66 7.93 16.68
CA ASP A 18 11.30 8.05 17.21
C ASP A 18 10.35 7.06 16.50
N ILE A 19 10.78 6.41 15.40
CA ILE A 19 10.02 5.34 14.72
C ILE A 19 10.06 4.05 15.56
N LEU A 20 8.89 3.45 15.81
CA LEU A 20 8.80 2.15 16.48
C LEU A 20 9.47 1.06 15.62
N SER A 21 10.49 0.41 16.16
CA SER A 21 11.20 -0.69 15.52
C SER A 21 11.20 -1.92 16.43
N LEU A 22 10.91 -3.09 15.84
CA LEU A 22 11.05 -4.39 16.51
C LEU A 22 12.45 -4.98 16.35
N GLU A 23 13.22 -4.47 15.38
CA GLU A 23 14.56 -4.95 15.05
C GLU A 23 15.59 -3.84 15.30
N PRO A 24 16.30 -3.84 16.45
CA PRO A 24 17.21 -2.77 16.81
C PRO A 24 18.47 -2.73 15.93
N GLY A 25 18.78 -3.83 15.23
CA GLY A 25 19.94 -3.94 14.33
C GLY A 25 19.77 -3.27 12.97
N MET A 26 18.55 -2.78 12.64
CA MET A 26 18.30 -2.15 11.35
C MET A 26 19.09 -0.85 11.16
N SER A 27 19.71 -0.74 9.99
CA SER A 27 20.32 0.48 9.48
C SER A 27 19.26 1.58 9.24
N PRO A 28 19.68 2.86 9.10
CA PRO A 28 18.77 3.94 8.74
C PRO A 28 17.95 3.68 7.48
N MET A 29 18.57 3.10 6.46
CA MET A 29 17.89 2.73 5.22
C MET A 29 16.82 1.66 5.47
N GLU A 30 17.13 0.63 6.24
CA GLU A 30 16.18 -0.44 6.56
C GLU A 30 15.00 0.10 7.36
N ILE A 31 15.22 0.94 8.38
CA ILE A 31 14.14 1.55 9.17
C ILE A 31 13.23 2.42 8.28
N TRP A 32 13.80 3.19 7.36
CA TRP A 32 13.03 4.14 6.54
C TRP A 32 12.33 3.50 5.35
N CYS A 33 12.94 2.49 4.72
CA CYS A 33 12.48 1.92 3.45
C CYS A 33 11.85 0.53 3.57
N ASN A 34 11.82 -0.10 4.76
CA ASN A 34 11.12 -1.39 4.90
C ASN A 34 9.63 -1.27 4.58
N GLU A 35 9.06 -2.36 4.08
CA GLU A 35 7.64 -2.51 3.78
C GLU A 35 6.91 -3.33 4.86
N SER A 36 7.28 -3.14 6.14
CA SER A 36 6.50 -3.69 7.24
C SER A 36 5.02 -3.29 7.13
N GLN A 37 4.14 -4.24 7.43
CA GLN A 37 2.70 -4.12 7.22
C GLN A 37 2.00 -3.36 8.37
N GLU A 38 0.70 -3.12 8.24
CA GLU A 38 -0.18 -2.50 9.25
C GLU A 38 0.25 -1.09 9.75
N ARG A 39 0.88 -0.29 8.89
CA ARG A 39 1.32 1.07 9.22
C ARG A 39 0.55 2.13 8.45
N TYR A 40 0.23 3.22 9.15
CA TYR A 40 -0.44 4.39 8.59
C TYR A 40 0.36 5.64 8.95
N VAL A 41 0.30 6.66 8.09
CA VAL A 41 0.90 7.97 8.34
C VAL A 41 -0.19 9.03 8.31
N LEU A 42 -0.15 9.96 9.25
CA LEU A 42 -1.18 10.97 9.44
C LEU A 42 -0.60 12.26 9.98
N GLY A 43 -1.18 13.38 9.55
CA GLY A 43 -0.90 14.71 10.12
C GLY A 43 -1.93 15.03 11.20
N VAL A 44 -1.45 15.37 12.40
CA VAL A 44 -2.30 15.77 13.54
C VAL A 44 -1.83 17.13 14.02
N SER A 45 -2.79 18.02 14.28
CA SER A 45 -2.47 19.32 14.85
C SER A 45 -1.92 19.17 16.27
N GLN A 46 -1.03 20.07 16.70
CA GLN A 46 -0.41 19.94 18.02
C GLN A 46 -1.43 20.04 19.17
N GLN A 47 -2.51 20.80 18.97
CA GLN A 47 -3.62 20.92 19.93
C GLN A 47 -4.45 19.64 20.05
N ASP A 48 -4.55 18.83 18.99
CA ASP A 48 -5.35 17.59 18.98
C ASP A 48 -4.53 16.35 19.35
N LEU A 49 -3.20 16.47 19.46
CA LEU A 49 -2.32 15.35 19.81
C LEU A 49 -2.70 14.67 21.15
N PRO A 50 -3.09 15.37 22.23
CA PRO A 50 -3.55 14.72 23.46
C PRO A 50 -4.79 13.85 23.25
N LEU A 51 -5.76 14.33 22.47
CA LEU A 51 -6.97 13.58 22.13
C LEU A 51 -6.62 12.35 21.28
N PHE A 52 -5.75 12.51 20.28
CA PHE A 52 -5.29 11.39 19.45
C PHE A 52 -4.61 10.31 20.29
N LYS A 53 -3.74 10.71 21.23
CA LYS A 53 -3.09 9.80 22.16
C LYS A 53 -4.10 9.02 23.01
N GLU A 54 -5.10 9.69 23.56
CA GLU A 54 -6.16 9.05 24.36
C GLU A 54 -6.90 7.96 23.56
N ILE A 55 -7.24 8.27 22.29
CA ILE A 55 -7.89 7.32 21.39
C ILE A 55 -6.98 6.10 21.14
N CYS A 56 -5.70 6.33 20.82
CA CYS A 56 -4.75 5.24 20.58
C CYS A 56 -4.54 4.35 21.80
N GLU A 57 -4.42 4.93 23.00
CA GLU A 57 -4.27 4.17 24.25
C GLU A 57 -5.52 3.34 24.57
N ARG A 58 -6.71 3.90 24.34
CA ARG A 58 -7.99 3.18 24.49
C ARG A 58 -8.08 1.98 23.55
N GLU A 59 -7.70 2.15 22.29
CA GLU A 59 -7.75 1.08 21.26
C GLU A 59 -6.54 0.15 21.27
N ARG A 60 -5.53 0.42 22.11
CA ARG A 60 -4.24 -0.29 22.12
C ARG A 60 -3.57 -0.28 20.74
N ALA A 61 -3.73 0.83 20.04
CA ALA A 61 -3.09 1.09 18.75
C ALA A 61 -1.73 1.77 18.99
N PRO A 62 -0.60 1.08 18.74
CA PRO A 62 0.72 1.70 18.87
C PRO A 62 0.86 2.87 17.90
N PHE A 63 1.41 3.98 18.37
CA PHE A 63 1.71 5.14 17.54
C PHE A 63 3.02 5.78 17.99
N ALA A 64 3.62 6.56 17.09
CA ALA A 64 4.76 7.41 17.41
C ALA A 64 4.68 8.73 16.66
N VAL A 65 5.05 9.81 17.35
CA VAL A 65 5.27 11.11 16.71
C VAL A 65 6.70 11.13 16.21
N VAL A 66 6.87 10.98 14.89
CA VAL A 66 8.18 10.78 14.26
C VAL A 66 8.78 12.04 13.67
N GLY A 67 8.05 13.16 13.69
CA GLY A 67 8.48 14.42 13.11
C GLY A 67 7.39 15.49 13.05
N HIS A 68 7.71 16.60 12.41
CA HIS A 68 6.78 17.71 12.17
C HIS A 68 6.94 18.27 10.75
N ALA A 69 5.85 18.77 10.20
CA ALA A 69 5.84 19.45 8.92
C ALA A 69 6.48 20.85 9.04
N THR A 70 7.11 21.31 7.97
CA THR A 70 7.78 22.62 7.89
C THR A 70 7.34 23.38 6.65
N SER A 71 7.34 24.71 6.73
CA SER A 71 7.08 25.57 5.55
C SER A 71 8.22 25.54 4.53
N GLU A 72 9.45 25.24 4.98
CA GLU A 72 10.58 24.98 4.08
C GLU A 72 10.36 23.63 3.40
N GLU A 73 10.33 23.58 2.06
CA GLU A 73 10.13 22.38 1.24
C GLU A 73 11.37 21.47 1.18
N ARG A 74 11.87 21.10 2.36
CA ARG A 74 13.04 20.25 2.55
C ARG A 74 12.67 19.04 3.41
N LEU A 75 13.21 17.88 3.06
CA LEU A 75 13.09 16.65 3.84
C LEU A 75 14.38 16.44 4.63
N LEU A 76 14.26 16.51 5.97
CA LEU A 76 15.33 16.14 6.89
C LEU A 76 14.95 14.87 7.65
N LEU A 77 15.88 13.93 7.73
CA LEU A 77 15.81 12.77 8.62
C LEU A 77 17.08 12.78 9.47
N THR A 78 16.93 12.94 10.78
CA THR A 78 18.03 12.90 11.75
C THR A 78 18.09 11.56 12.46
N ASP A 79 19.28 11.17 12.92
CA ASP A 79 19.49 9.97 13.72
C ASP A 79 20.25 10.35 15.01
N LYS A 80 19.53 10.39 16.14
CA LYS A 80 20.10 10.66 17.47
C LYS A 80 21.14 9.61 17.91
N LEU A 81 21.00 8.35 17.48
CA LEU A 81 21.90 7.27 17.88
C LEU A 81 23.26 7.38 17.19
N LEU A 82 23.24 7.61 15.87
CA LEU A 82 24.46 7.71 15.05
C LEU A 82 25.00 9.15 14.94
N LYS A 83 24.26 10.13 15.47
CA LYS A 83 24.58 11.57 15.38
C LYS A 83 24.82 12.01 13.94
N SER A 84 23.95 11.55 13.05
CA SER A 84 24.03 11.81 11.60
C SER A 84 22.68 12.31 11.07
N THR A 85 22.70 12.77 9.82
CA THR A 85 21.50 13.17 9.08
C THR A 85 21.40 12.30 7.82
N PRO A 86 20.79 11.10 7.91
CA PRO A 86 20.72 10.18 6.77
C PRO A 86 20.04 10.74 5.52
N ILE A 87 19.07 11.66 5.67
CA ILE A 87 18.41 12.32 4.54
C ILE A 87 18.43 13.83 4.77
N ASP A 88 18.95 14.55 3.77
CA ASP A 88 18.97 15.99 3.74
C ASP A 88 18.81 16.48 2.29
N LEU A 89 17.56 16.57 1.83
CA LEU A 89 17.22 16.78 0.41
C LEU A 89 16.08 17.79 0.25
N GLU A 90 16.11 18.57 -0.83
CA GLU A 90 14.95 19.36 -1.25
C GLU A 90 13.84 18.45 -1.80
N MET A 91 12.57 18.79 -1.56
CA MET A 91 11.44 18.01 -2.07
C MET A 91 11.44 17.94 -3.60
N SER A 92 11.88 19.01 -4.27
CA SER A 92 12.04 19.09 -5.73
C SER A 92 13.00 18.03 -6.29
N VAL A 93 14.05 17.69 -5.54
CA VAL A 93 15.04 16.68 -5.94
C VAL A 93 14.47 15.28 -5.75
N LEU A 94 13.78 15.04 -4.63
CA LEU A 94 13.17 13.74 -4.33
C LEU A 94 12.01 13.40 -5.28
N PHE A 95 11.16 14.38 -5.57
CA PHE A 95 9.98 14.23 -6.45
C PHE A 95 10.23 14.71 -7.88
N GLY A 96 11.49 14.96 -8.25
CA GLY A 96 11.88 15.36 -9.59
C GLY A 96 11.40 14.33 -10.61
N LYS A 97 10.52 14.76 -11.54
CA LYS A 97 9.94 13.85 -12.52
C LYS A 97 10.84 13.77 -13.76
N PRO A 98 11.37 12.59 -14.12
CA PRO A 98 12.00 12.42 -15.43
C PRO A 98 10.98 12.68 -16.54
N PRO A 99 11.44 12.97 -17.79
CA PRO A 99 10.55 13.14 -18.92
C PRO A 99 9.55 11.98 -19.03
N LYS A 100 8.29 12.29 -19.33
CA LYS A 100 7.26 11.27 -19.52
C LYS A 100 7.69 10.28 -20.60
N MET A 101 7.52 8.99 -20.31
CA MET A 101 7.81 7.94 -21.28
C MET A 101 6.85 8.06 -22.48
N SER A 102 7.41 8.27 -23.67
CA SER A 102 6.68 8.12 -24.94
C SER A 102 6.88 6.70 -25.45
N LYS A 103 5.80 5.94 -25.56
CA LYS A 103 5.82 4.60 -26.16
C LYS A 103 5.20 4.69 -27.54
N SER A 104 5.95 4.27 -28.56
CA SER A 104 5.41 3.98 -29.88
C SER A 104 5.38 2.47 -30.03
N ASP A 105 4.24 1.93 -30.43
CA ASP A 105 4.05 0.51 -30.68
C ASP A 105 3.15 0.32 -31.90
N GLU A 106 3.17 -0.88 -32.46
CA GLU A 106 2.39 -1.25 -33.64
C GLU A 106 1.37 -2.31 -33.27
N THR A 107 0.10 -2.05 -33.59
CA THR A 107 -0.95 -3.06 -33.38
C THR A 107 -0.76 -4.20 -34.35
N LYS A 108 -0.38 -5.37 -33.84
CA LYS A 108 -0.32 -6.59 -34.63
C LYS A 108 -1.72 -7.20 -34.77
N PRO A 109 -2.19 -7.50 -35.99
CA PRO A 109 -3.49 -8.13 -36.17
C PRO A 109 -3.46 -9.53 -35.54
N LEU A 110 -4.41 -9.81 -34.64
CA LEU A 110 -4.60 -11.15 -34.10
C LEU A 110 -5.09 -12.08 -35.22
N ARG A 111 -4.31 -13.13 -35.52
CA ARG A 111 -4.73 -14.21 -36.40
C ARG A 111 -5.28 -15.36 -35.56
N LEU A 112 -6.58 -15.30 -35.28
CA LEU A 112 -7.30 -16.39 -34.60
C LEU A 112 -7.89 -17.34 -35.63
N GLN A 113 -7.87 -18.64 -35.31
CA GLN A 113 -8.61 -19.63 -36.07
C GLN A 113 -10.06 -19.66 -35.57
N PRO A 114 -11.07 -19.82 -36.44
CA PRO A 114 -12.43 -20.08 -36.01
C PRO A 114 -12.48 -21.28 -35.06
N PHE A 115 -13.30 -21.21 -34.02
CA PHE A 115 -13.50 -22.34 -33.13
C PHE A 115 -14.07 -23.52 -33.91
N GLN A 116 -13.42 -24.68 -33.80
CA GLN A 116 -13.90 -25.93 -34.35
C GLN A 116 -14.17 -26.89 -33.20
N ALA A 117 -15.44 -27.23 -32.99
CA ALA A 117 -15.82 -28.22 -32.00
C ALA A 117 -15.29 -29.60 -32.43
N PRO A 118 -14.67 -30.39 -31.52
CA PRO A 118 -14.30 -31.76 -31.84
C PRO A 118 -15.55 -32.57 -32.19
N THR A 119 -15.55 -33.25 -33.34
CA THR A 119 -16.68 -34.08 -33.81
C THR A 119 -17.04 -35.23 -32.87
N SER A 120 -16.12 -35.60 -31.97
CA SER A 120 -16.30 -36.63 -30.96
C SER A 120 -16.92 -36.15 -29.65
N THR A 121 -17.09 -34.83 -29.46
CA THR A 121 -17.59 -34.26 -28.20
C THR A 121 -19.09 -34.02 -28.27
N THR A 122 -19.86 -34.69 -27.42
CA THR A 122 -21.30 -34.42 -27.27
C THR A 122 -21.54 -33.21 -26.36
N ILE A 123 -22.76 -32.66 -26.38
CA ILE A 123 -23.13 -31.54 -25.49
C ILE A 123 -22.99 -31.95 -24.03
N GLU A 124 -23.33 -33.19 -23.69
CA GLU A 124 -23.25 -33.73 -22.33
C GLU A 124 -21.79 -33.75 -21.85
N GLN A 125 -20.85 -34.19 -22.70
CA GLN A 125 -19.42 -34.20 -22.37
C GLN A 125 -18.84 -32.78 -22.28
N ALA A 126 -19.28 -31.86 -23.14
CA ALA A 126 -18.88 -30.47 -23.08
C ALA A 126 -19.36 -29.82 -21.77
N LEU A 127 -20.62 -30.07 -21.38
CA LEU A 127 -21.20 -29.57 -20.14
C LEU A 127 -20.44 -30.08 -18.92
N GLU A 128 -20.12 -31.39 -18.87
CA GLU A 128 -19.33 -31.97 -17.78
C GLU A 128 -17.97 -31.29 -17.64
N ARG A 129 -17.24 -31.13 -18.75
CA ARG A 129 -15.93 -30.46 -18.77
C ARG A 129 -16.02 -29.00 -18.35
N VAL A 130 -17.04 -28.28 -18.82
CA VAL A 130 -17.25 -26.87 -18.49
C VAL A 130 -17.55 -26.71 -17.00
N LEU A 131 -18.38 -27.56 -16.40
CA LEU A 131 -18.68 -27.49 -14.96
C LEU A 131 -17.49 -27.89 -14.07
N GLN A 132 -16.60 -28.74 -14.57
CA GLN A 132 -15.34 -29.09 -13.89
C GLN A 132 -14.22 -28.06 -14.09
N LEU A 133 -14.37 -27.12 -15.04
CA LEU A 133 -13.37 -26.08 -15.26
C LEU A 133 -13.32 -25.16 -14.01
N PRO A 134 -12.17 -24.97 -13.35
CA PRO A 134 -12.10 -24.19 -12.12
C PRO A 134 -12.59 -22.76 -12.25
N SER A 135 -12.53 -22.15 -13.44
CA SER A 135 -13.10 -20.81 -13.68
C SER A 135 -14.63 -20.79 -13.67
N VAL A 136 -15.30 -21.91 -13.96
CA VAL A 136 -16.77 -22.03 -14.00
C VAL A 136 -17.33 -22.71 -12.74
N GLY A 137 -16.70 -23.80 -12.29
CA GLY A 137 -17.17 -24.60 -11.16
C GLY A 137 -17.35 -23.80 -9.86
N SER A 138 -17.99 -24.42 -8.85
CA SER A 138 -18.31 -23.75 -7.59
C SER A 138 -17.11 -23.05 -6.95
N LYS A 139 -17.30 -21.79 -6.55
CA LYS A 139 -16.31 -20.98 -5.83
C LYS A 139 -16.54 -20.99 -4.32
N SER A 140 -17.39 -21.90 -3.82
CA SER A 140 -17.71 -21.97 -2.38
C SER A 140 -16.46 -21.99 -1.50
N PHE A 141 -15.41 -22.72 -1.91
CA PHE A 141 -14.14 -22.78 -1.18
C PHE A 141 -13.38 -21.45 -1.08
N LEU A 142 -13.63 -20.48 -1.96
CA LEU A 142 -13.10 -19.11 -1.87
C LEU A 142 -14.02 -18.18 -1.08
N ILE A 143 -15.31 -18.51 -1.03
CA ILE A 143 -16.35 -17.69 -0.43
C ILE A 143 -16.41 -17.95 1.09
N THR A 144 -16.41 -19.21 1.52
CA THR A 144 -16.68 -19.59 2.91
C THR A 144 -15.47 -19.51 3.84
N ILE A 145 -14.28 -19.25 3.31
CA ILE A 145 -13.05 -19.08 4.11
C ILE A 145 -12.98 -17.72 4.80
N ALA A 146 -13.75 -16.74 4.32
CA ALA A 146 -13.84 -15.41 4.89
C ALA A 146 -15.25 -15.18 5.46
N ASP A 147 -15.31 -14.51 6.61
CA ASP A 147 -16.57 -14.02 7.17
C ASP A 147 -17.17 -12.99 6.21
N ARG A 148 -18.50 -13.03 6.03
CA ARG A 148 -19.25 -12.15 5.12
C ARG A 148 -20.44 -11.49 5.81
N THR A 149 -20.48 -11.48 7.12
CA THR A 149 -21.60 -10.96 7.91
C THR A 149 -21.16 -10.01 9.03
N VAL A 150 -19.87 -9.94 9.33
CA VAL A 150 -19.28 -8.93 10.22
C VAL A 150 -19.68 -7.53 9.74
N THR A 151 -20.03 -6.64 10.68
CA THR A 151 -20.76 -5.35 10.53
C THR A 151 -22.29 -5.41 10.60
N GLY A 152 -22.92 -6.53 10.23
CA GLY A 152 -24.39 -6.68 10.27
C GLY A 152 -25.17 -5.86 9.24
N LEU A 153 -24.47 -5.27 8.26
CA LEU A 153 -25.03 -4.39 7.22
C LEU A 153 -25.03 -5.06 5.82
N ILE A 154 -25.02 -6.39 5.77
CA ILE A 154 -24.94 -7.14 4.52
C ILE A 154 -26.34 -7.48 4.02
N ASP A 155 -26.73 -6.83 2.92
CA ASP A 155 -28.00 -7.07 2.23
C ASP A 155 -27.94 -8.28 1.29
N ARG A 156 -26.80 -8.50 0.62
CA ARG A 156 -26.57 -9.62 -0.30
C ARG A 156 -25.10 -10.05 -0.36
N ASP A 157 -24.85 -11.35 -0.27
CA ASP A 157 -23.56 -11.99 -0.57
C ASP A 157 -23.64 -12.90 -1.82
N GLN A 158 -22.51 -13.47 -2.24
CA GLN A 158 -22.36 -14.29 -3.46
C GLN A 158 -23.27 -15.53 -3.45
#